data_AF-A0A6J8E5Q2-F1
#
_entry.id   AF-A0A6J8E5Q2-F1
#
_cell.length_a   1.000
_cell.length_b   1.000
_cell.length_c   1.000
_cell.angle_alpha   90.00
_cell.angle_beta   90.00
_cell.angle_gamma   90.00
#
_symmetry.space_group_name_H-M   'P 1'
#
loop_
_entity.id
_entity.type
_entity.pdbx_description
1 polymer ?
#
loop_
_entity_poly.entity_id
_entity_poly.type
_entity_poly.pdbx_seq_one_letter_code
_entity_poly.pdbx_strand_id
1 'polypeptide(L)'
;MLIILLIVFHVSSVHAQCSKYSGPSGTIECIQISRYNNEYQWATCLTDTYIKAKSGTEHECIDRTATYCYYQCMLELYDVNSGPVEGCCKCQQGQEYTSTDLTLPSSCYSPSGTDCGWYENCLEKKYKCKGTDDDYALEFATKFCNLYNEHFSSFSSGGQIWVNYVRKCLQVSLVPIIRPWCSKSCKEIKQIAFDSHIPCYVRPNKQDLSISYCNLNLKDRAKVFWTIKSSLVMKGAVIETLNGVMMTMKECTVQILDSLLTDVKSLLTDIKTFSIEILTEIQSLFRRRRRALSDFTDVLTLANGIADSIANKLRWREQGILWFSSVDSNTSLPLSNELLMFVHLADQKTYDLNTNYTESADIHLIVREFRNKLEKGELKANLEDYSFQPISAKGCLDAQCNITLFDVKVSFEQER
;
A
#
# COMPACT_ATOMS: atom_id res chain seq x y z
N MET A 1 26.21 -47.15 2.61
CA MET A 1 25.00 -47.52 3.36
C MET A 1 24.57 -46.28 4.16
N LEU A 2 23.82 -45.38 3.53
CA LEU A 2 23.34 -44.15 4.18
C LEU A 2 21.99 -44.48 4.82
N ILE A 3 21.93 -44.51 6.15
CA ILE A 3 20.71 -44.74 6.89
C ILE A 3 19.85 -43.49 6.73
N ILE A 4 18.82 -43.57 5.90
CA ILE A 4 17.71 -42.61 5.86
C ILE A 4 16.93 -42.82 7.15
N LEU A 5 17.22 -42.03 8.18
CA LEU A 5 16.37 -41.92 9.36
C LEU A 5 15.08 -41.22 8.94
N LEU A 6 14.07 -42.02 8.60
CA LEU A 6 12.67 -41.62 8.59
C LEU A 6 12.31 -41.18 10.01
N ILE A 7 12.43 -39.87 10.28
CA ILE A 7 11.89 -39.28 11.51
C ILE A 7 10.37 -39.34 11.39
N VAL A 8 9.77 -40.38 11.95
CA VAL A 8 8.32 -40.49 12.15
C VAL A 8 7.95 -39.47 13.22
N PHE A 9 7.29 -38.40 12.83
CA PHE A 9 6.77 -37.38 13.75
C PHE A 9 5.62 -37.99 14.55
N HIS A 10 5.79 -38.15 15.85
CA HIS A 10 4.69 -38.55 16.74
C HIS A 10 3.86 -37.31 17.03
N VAL A 11 2.72 -37.17 16.36
CA VAL A 11 1.67 -36.22 16.74
C VAL A 11 0.66 -36.99 17.58
N SER A 12 0.57 -36.65 18.86
CA SER A 12 -0.41 -37.25 19.77
C SER A 12 -1.64 -36.36 19.86
N SER A 13 -2.83 -36.96 19.90
CA SER A 13 -4.14 -36.28 20.06
C SER A 13 -4.66 -35.50 18.83
N VAL A 14 -4.42 -35.99 17.61
CA VAL A 14 -5.11 -35.50 16.41
C VAL A 14 -6.42 -36.26 16.25
N HIS A 15 -7.56 -35.57 16.35
CA HIS A 15 -8.78 -36.12 15.78
C HIS A 15 -8.58 -36.07 14.26
N ALA A 16 -8.77 -37.15 13.51
CA ALA A 16 -8.40 -37.18 12.08
C ALA A 16 -9.34 -36.34 11.18
N GLN A 17 -9.58 -35.07 11.51
CA GLN A 17 -10.51 -34.18 10.82
C GLN A 17 -9.87 -33.45 9.63
N CYS A 18 -8.56 -33.22 9.64
CA CYS A 18 -7.83 -32.69 8.48
C CYS A 18 -7.46 -33.82 7.51
N SER A 19 -8.37 -34.15 6.60
CA SER A 19 -8.08 -35.10 5.53
C SER A 19 -7.13 -34.51 4.50
N LYS A 20 -6.08 -35.26 4.19
CA LYS A 20 -5.03 -34.93 3.21
C LYS A 20 -5.55 -34.40 1.87
N TYR A 21 -6.67 -34.95 1.37
CA TYR A 21 -7.19 -34.61 0.04
C TYR A 21 -8.49 -33.82 0.07
N SER A 22 -9.28 -33.93 1.15
CA SER A 22 -10.61 -33.33 1.23
C SER A 22 -10.71 -32.18 2.24
N GLY A 23 -9.69 -31.96 3.08
CA GLY A 23 -9.73 -30.94 4.14
C GLY A 23 -10.89 -31.19 5.11
N PRO A 24 -11.61 -30.14 5.58
CA PRO A 24 -11.62 -28.77 5.04
C PRO A 24 -10.62 -27.81 5.71
N SER A 25 -10.29 -26.71 5.02
CA SER A 25 -9.55 -25.61 5.65
C SER A 25 -10.35 -24.99 6.80
N GLY A 26 -9.67 -24.66 7.90
CA GLY A 26 -10.27 -24.01 9.08
C GLY A 26 -10.64 -24.95 10.22
N THR A 27 -10.49 -26.27 10.04
CA THR A 27 -10.50 -27.22 11.16
C THR A 27 -9.32 -26.92 12.09
N ILE A 28 -9.58 -26.86 13.39
CA ILE A 28 -8.62 -26.41 14.39
C ILE A 28 -8.50 -27.45 15.47
N GLU A 29 -7.27 -27.82 15.82
CA GLU A 29 -6.99 -28.78 16.87
C GLU A 29 -5.83 -28.36 17.75
N CYS A 30 -5.90 -28.79 19.00
CA CYS A 30 -4.81 -28.67 19.95
C CYS A 30 -3.91 -29.91 19.85
N ILE A 31 -2.72 -29.75 19.25
CA ILE A 31 -1.82 -30.86 18.97
C ILE A 31 -0.53 -30.76 19.79
N GLN A 32 0.00 -31.92 20.18
CA GLN A 32 1.31 -32.02 20.83
C GLN A 32 2.38 -32.38 19.81
N ILE A 33 3.46 -31.61 19.77
CA ILE A 33 4.58 -31.86 18.83
C ILE A 33 5.89 -31.87 19.61
N SER A 34 6.67 -32.94 19.44
CA SER A 34 7.89 -33.18 20.21
C SER A 34 8.92 -32.06 20.16
N ARG A 35 9.10 -31.44 18.99
CA ARG A 35 10.07 -30.36 18.77
C ARG A 35 9.74 -29.05 19.51
N TYR A 36 8.53 -28.95 20.04
CA TYR A 36 8.12 -27.83 20.88
C TYR A 36 8.11 -28.20 22.37
N ASN A 37 9.15 -28.89 22.83
CA ASN A 37 9.27 -29.38 24.21
C ASN A 37 8.10 -30.27 24.67
N ASN A 38 7.43 -30.95 23.73
CA ASN A 38 6.16 -31.66 23.96
C ASN A 38 5.04 -30.77 24.54
N GLU A 39 5.08 -29.46 24.30
CA GLU A 39 4.00 -28.56 24.64
C GLU A 39 2.88 -28.64 23.58
N TYR A 40 1.66 -28.37 24.04
CA TYR A 40 0.47 -28.35 23.20
C TYR A 40 0.31 -26.98 22.53
N GLN A 41 -0.01 -26.98 21.24
CA GLN A 41 -0.33 -25.76 20.50
C GLN A 41 -1.47 -25.94 19.51
N TRP A 42 -2.13 -24.84 19.19
CA TRP A 42 -3.12 -24.81 18.12
C TRP A 42 -2.48 -25.11 16.76
N ALA A 43 -3.20 -25.85 15.92
CA ALA A 43 -2.89 -26.02 14.52
C ALA A 43 -4.17 -25.95 13.69
N THR A 44 -4.04 -25.40 12.48
CA THR A 44 -5.17 -25.27 11.54
C THR A 44 -4.96 -26.21 10.37
N CYS A 45 -5.98 -26.96 9.95
CA CYS A 45 -6.01 -27.61 8.65
C CYS A 45 -6.04 -26.54 7.56
N LEU A 46 -5.05 -26.54 6.67
CA LEU A 46 -4.90 -25.54 5.61
C LEU A 46 -4.43 -26.20 4.34
N THR A 47 -4.67 -25.54 3.21
CA THR A 47 -4.12 -25.99 1.92
C THR A 47 -2.60 -25.80 1.87
N ASP A 48 -1.89 -26.73 1.22
CA ASP A 48 -0.47 -26.59 0.93
C ASP A 48 -0.18 -25.28 0.17
N THR A 49 -1.07 -24.91 -0.75
CA THR A 49 -1.02 -23.63 -1.47
C THR A 49 -1.04 -22.41 -0.53
N TYR A 50 -1.87 -22.44 0.52
CA TYR A 50 -1.86 -21.37 1.53
C TYR A 50 -0.54 -21.34 2.29
N ILE A 51 -0.06 -22.49 2.75
CA ILE A 51 1.16 -22.62 3.55
C ILE A 51 2.37 -22.08 2.76
N LYS A 52 2.47 -22.46 1.48
CA LYS A 52 3.48 -21.95 0.55
C LYS A 52 3.36 -20.45 0.33
N ALA A 53 2.15 -19.93 0.14
CA ALA A 53 1.95 -18.49 -0.03
C ALA A 53 2.33 -17.69 1.24
N LYS A 54 1.95 -18.18 2.43
CA LYS A 54 2.20 -17.49 3.72
C LYS A 54 3.68 -17.49 4.11
N SER A 55 4.36 -18.62 3.90
CA SER A 55 5.79 -18.76 4.21
C SER A 55 6.67 -18.21 3.09
N GLY A 56 6.14 -18.08 1.88
CA GLY A 56 6.98 -17.93 0.69
C GLY A 56 7.79 -19.19 0.45
N THR A 57 7.11 -20.34 0.40
CA THR A 57 7.61 -21.70 0.10
C THR A 57 8.63 -22.27 1.07
N GLU A 58 8.97 -21.55 2.15
CA GLU A 58 9.79 -22.09 3.23
C GLU A 58 9.07 -23.22 3.96
N HIS A 59 7.73 -23.18 3.97
CA HIS A 59 6.87 -24.21 4.53
C HIS A 59 6.02 -24.87 3.45
N GLU A 60 5.86 -26.18 3.58
CA GLU A 60 4.96 -27.01 2.77
C GLU A 60 4.45 -28.18 3.62
N CYS A 61 3.41 -28.85 3.15
CA CYS A 61 2.97 -30.10 3.77
C CYS A 61 4.09 -31.14 3.71
N ILE A 62 4.34 -31.83 4.83
CA ILE A 62 5.36 -32.88 4.94
C ILE A 62 5.12 -33.98 3.88
N ASP A 63 3.86 -34.38 3.70
CA ASP A 63 3.46 -35.21 2.58
C ASP A 63 3.25 -34.34 1.35
N ARG A 64 4.17 -34.43 0.38
CA ARG A 64 4.15 -33.64 -0.86
C ARG A 64 2.98 -33.90 -1.79
N THR A 65 2.24 -34.98 -1.56
CA THR A 65 1.02 -35.28 -2.31
C THR A 65 -0.23 -34.80 -1.58
N ALA A 66 -0.09 -34.19 -0.40
CA ALA A 66 -1.20 -33.63 0.35
C ALA A 66 -1.68 -32.30 -0.25
N THR A 67 -3.00 -32.17 -0.37
CA THR A 67 -3.64 -30.88 -0.64
C THR A 67 -3.80 -30.10 0.66
N TYR A 68 -4.05 -30.79 1.77
CA TYR A 68 -4.27 -30.21 3.09
C TYR A 68 -3.36 -30.85 4.15
N CYS A 69 -2.93 -30.06 5.11
CA CYS A 69 -2.26 -30.54 6.32
C CYS A 69 -2.44 -29.56 7.49
N TYR A 70 -2.15 -30.01 8.70
CA TYR A 70 -2.11 -29.13 9.87
C TYR A 70 -0.88 -28.22 9.79
N TYR A 71 -1.12 -26.92 9.88
CA TYR A 71 -0.11 -25.88 9.99
C TYR A 71 -0.09 -25.33 11.42
N GLN A 72 1.09 -25.36 12.04
CA GLN A 72 1.24 -25.05 13.47
C GLN A 72 1.17 -23.55 13.74
N CYS A 73 0.51 -23.15 14.83
CA CYS A 73 0.37 -21.74 15.21
C CYS A 73 1.72 -21.04 15.40
N MET A 74 2.69 -21.68 16.07
CA MET A 74 4.01 -21.07 16.29
C MET A 74 4.75 -20.79 14.99
N LEU A 75 4.61 -21.69 14.02
CA LEU A 75 5.21 -21.55 12.70
C LEU A 75 4.48 -20.49 11.86
N GLU A 76 3.15 -20.44 11.95
CA GLU A 76 2.34 -19.48 11.18
C GLU A 76 2.52 -18.02 11.65
N LEU A 77 2.52 -17.80 12.96
CA LEU A 77 2.53 -16.47 13.57
C LEU A 77 3.94 -15.95 13.85
N TYR A 78 4.85 -16.81 14.31
CA TYR A 78 6.17 -16.39 14.79
C TYR A 78 7.32 -16.90 13.93
N ASP A 79 7.04 -17.72 12.92
CA ASP A 79 8.07 -18.35 12.08
C ASP A 79 9.06 -19.22 12.90
N VAL A 80 8.58 -19.77 14.02
CA VAL A 80 9.38 -20.60 14.95
C VAL A 80 8.99 -22.05 14.77
N ASN A 81 9.97 -22.90 14.43
CA ASN A 81 9.75 -24.31 14.12
C ASN A 81 10.04 -25.29 15.28
N SER A 82 10.54 -24.79 16.42
CA SER A 82 10.90 -25.57 17.61
C SER A 82 11.10 -24.68 18.84
N GLY A 83 11.10 -25.25 20.04
CA GLY A 83 11.24 -24.51 21.31
C GLY A 83 9.92 -24.37 22.10
N PRO A 84 9.83 -23.49 23.10
CA PRO A 84 8.61 -23.33 23.88
C PRO A 84 7.45 -22.82 23.01
N VAL A 85 6.22 -23.22 23.34
CA VAL A 85 5.01 -22.62 22.74
C VAL A 85 4.73 -21.34 23.52
N GLU A 86 4.33 -20.25 22.87
CA GLU A 86 4.12 -18.96 23.53
C GLU A 86 2.85 -18.24 23.06
N GLY A 87 2.45 -17.24 23.85
CA GLY A 87 1.32 -16.36 23.55
C GLY A 87 0.00 -17.11 23.32
N CYS A 88 -0.77 -16.65 22.33
CA CYS A 88 -2.06 -17.24 21.98
C CYS A 88 -1.96 -18.62 21.30
N CYS A 89 -0.76 -19.14 21.01
CA CYS A 89 -0.62 -20.47 20.42
C CYS A 89 -0.81 -21.61 21.42
N LYS A 90 -0.69 -21.35 22.72
CA LYS A 90 -0.88 -22.37 23.76
C LYS A 90 -2.32 -22.88 23.81
N CYS A 91 -2.45 -24.18 24.01
CA CYS A 91 -3.72 -24.85 24.26
C CYS A 91 -3.52 -26.02 25.23
N GLN A 92 -4.61 -26.62 25.69
CA GLN A 92 -4.61 -27.80 26.56
C GLN A 92 -5.21 -29.01 25.84
N GLN A 93 -4.74 -30.20 26.17
CA GLN A 93 -5.24 -31.44 25.61
C GLN A 93 -6.76 -31.56 25.75
N GLY A 94 -7.44 -31.93 24.67
CA GLY A 94 -8.90 -32.08 24.66
C GLY A 94 -9.67 -30.77 24.55
N GLN A 95 -8.99 -29.62 24.43
CA GLN A 95 -9.67 -28.39 24.02
C GLN A 95 -10.08 -28.50 22.56
N GLU A 96 -11.39 -28.56 22.33
CA GLU A 96 -11.99 -28.35 21.02
C GLU A 96 -12.42 -26.90 20.88
N TYR A 97 -12.23 -26.34 19.68
CA TYR A 97 -12.74 -25.01 19.38
C TYR A 97 -14.25 -25.08 19.10
N THR A 98 -15.05 -25.30 20.15
CA THR A 98 -16.52 -25.31 20.09
C THR A 98 -17.06 -23.88 20.21
N SER A 99 -16.64 -22.99 19.32
CA SER A 99 -17.30 -21.68 19.22
C SER A 99 -18.43 -21.77 18.20
N THR A 100 -19.65 -21.89 18.71
CA THR A 100 -20.91 -21.71 17.97
C THR A 100 -21.06 -20.28 17.42
N ASP A 101 -20.20 -19.35 17.82
CA ASP A 101 -20.29 -17.92 17.50
C ASP A 101 -19.24 -17.48 16.48
N LEU A 102 -19.39 -17.94 15.23
CA LEU A 102 -18.73 -17.50 13.98
C LEU A 102 -17.88 -18.61 13.33
N THR A 103 -18.54 -19.65 12.85
CA THR A 103 -17.93 -20.50 11.81
C THR A 103 -17.73 -19.65 10.55
N LEU A 104 -16.48 -19.26 10.32
CA LEU A 104 -16.06 -18.67 9.06
C LEU A 104 -16.03 -19.76 7.97
N PRO A 105 -16.42 -19.46 6.73
CA PRO A 105 -16.24 -20.37 5.59
C PRO A 105 -14.80 -20.86 5.45
N SER A 106 -14.60 -22.06 4.88
CA SER A 106 -13.25 -22.61 4.62
C SER A 106 -12.39 -21.69 3.73
N SER A 107 -13.03 -20.95 2.81
CA SER A 107 -12.39 -19.92 1.98
C SER A 107 -11.76 -18.80 2.79
N CYS A 108 -12.20 -18.55 4.03
CA CYS A 108 -11.57 -17.57 4.91
C CYS A 108 -10.16 -17.98 5.32
N TYR A 109 -9.92 -19.29 5.49
CA TYR A 109 -8.67 -19.84 5.97
C TYR A 109 -7.69 -20.14 4.81
N SER A 110 -8.16 -20.22 3.58
CA SER A 110 -7.34 -20.41 2.37
C SER A 110 -7.89 -19.56 1.22
N PRO A 111 -7.79 -18.21 1.32
CA PRO A 111 -8.39 -17.30 0.35
C PRO A 111 -7.84 -17.50 -1.05
N SER A 112 -8.66 -17.31 -2.10
CA SER A 112 -8.18 -17.36 -3.49
C SER A 112 -7.27 -16.19 -3.86
N GLY A 113 -7.39 -15.05 -3.18
CA GLY A 113 -6.74 -13.79 -3.53
C GLY A 113 -7.54 -12.93 -4.51
N THR A 114 -8.56 -13.49 -5.18
CA THR A 114 -9.36 -12.77 -6.19
C THR A 114 -10.76 -12.40 -5.71
N ASP A 115 -11.25 -13.10 -4.68
CA ASP A 115 -12.54 -12.83 -4.06
C ASP A 115 -12.43 -11.67 -3.06
N CYS A 116 -12.88 -10.49 -3.46
CA CYS A 116 -12.91 -9.31 -2.60
C CYS A 116 -13.94 -9.41 -1.48
N GLY A 117 -14.93 -10.30 -1.61
CA GLY A 117 -15.88 -10.60 -0.55
C GLY A 117 -15.22 -11.20 0.69
N TRP A 118 -13.97 -11.67 0.61
CA TRP A 118 -13.22 -12.16 1.77
C TRP A 118 -13.12 -11.12 2.89
N TYR A 119 -12.91 -9.84 2.57
CA TYR A 119 -12.80 -8.79 3.59
C TYR A 119 -14.09 -8.61 4.38
N GLU A 120 -15.25 -8.65 3.72
CA GLU A 120 -16.55 -8.57 4.37
C GLU A 120 -16.93 -9.89 5.08
N ASN A 121 -16.86 -11.01 4.35
CA ASN A 121 -17.37 -12.30 4.80
C ASN A 121 -16.46 -13.03 5.80
N CYS A 122 -15.20 -12.61 5.92
CA CYS A 122 -14.22 -13.20 6.83
C CYS A 122 -13.72 -12.20 7.86
N LEU A 123 -13.07 -11.11 7.43
CA LEU A 123 -12.42 -10.18 8.35
C LEU A 123 -13.44 -9.34 9.13
N GLU A 124 -14.38 -8.71 8.44
CA GLU A 124 -15.43 -7.93 9.09
C GLU A 124 -16.40 -8.82 9.87
N LYS A 125 -16.76 -9.99 9.31
CA LYS A 125 -17.56 -10.98 10.05
C LYS A 125 -16.92 -11.39 11.38
N LYS A 126 -15.59 -11.50 11.44
CA LYS A 126 -14.85 -11.84 12.66
C LYS A 126 -14.82 -10.72 13.69
N TYR A 127 -14.59 -9.47 13.27
CA TYR A 127 -14.25 -8.39 14.19
C TYR A 127 -15.30 -7.27 14.32
N LYS A 128 -16.20 -7.15 13.35
CA LYS A 128 -17.32 -6.19 13.34
C LYS A 128 -16.86 -4.75 13.57
N CYS A 129 -15.86 -4.30 12.80
CA CYS A 129 -15.27 -2.97 12.95
C CYS A 129 -16.05 -1.87 12.21
N LYS A 130 -17.10 -2.23 11.46
CA LYS A 130 -17.95 -1.31 10.73
C LYS A 130 -18.45 -0.15 11.58
N GLY A 131 -18.29 1.06 11.05
CA GLY A 131 -18.76 2.31 11.69
C GLY A 131 -17.82 2.85 12.77
N THR A 132 -16.63 2.27 12.94
CA THR A 132 -15.53 2.85 13.73
C THR A 132 -14.54 3.56 12.80
N ASP A 133 -13.73 4.47 13.35
CA ASP A 133 -12.62 5.10 12.62
C ASP A 133 -11.55 4.08 12.15
N ASP A 134 -11.65 2.83 12.65
CA ASP A 134 -10.76 1.72 12.35
C ASP A 134 -11.37 0.67 11.41
N ASP A 135 -12.47 0.98 10.72
CA ASP A 135 -13.04 0.14 9.65
C ASP A 135 -12.05 0.04 8.48
N TYR A 136 -11.15 -0.94 8.53
CA TYR A 136 -10.26 -1.23 7.42
C TYR A 136 -10.93 -2.10 6.36
N ALA A 137 -11.70 -3.09 6.80
CA ALA A 137 -12.19 -4.17 5.95
C ALA A 137 -13.13 -3.63 4.86
N LEU A 138 -14.18 -2.88 5.24
CA LEU A 138 -15.19 -2.42 4.29
C LEU A 138 -14.77 -1.11 3.64
N GLU A 139 -14.28 -0.18 4.45
CA GLU A 139 -14.04 1.19 4.05
C GLU A 139 -12.77 1.39 3.21
N PHE A 140 -11.83 0.44 3.26
CA PHE A 140 -10.60 0.46 2.48
C PHE A 140 -10.46 -0.81 1.63
N ALA A 141 -10.31 -1.97 2.26
CA ALA A 141 -9.86 -3.19 1.58
C ALA A 141 -10.85 -3.71 0.53
N THR A 142 -12.14 -3.85 0.89
CA THR A 142 -13.20 -4.25 -0.03
C THR A 142 -13.29 -3.27 -1.20
N LYS A 143 -13.29 -1.96 -0.91
CA LYS A 143 -13.36 -0.91 -1.92
C LYS A 143 -12.22 -1.04 -2.95
N PHE A 144 -10.95 -1.04 -2.52
CA PHE A 144 -9.82 -1.11 -3.47
C PHE A 144 -9.74 -2.44 -4.19
N CYS A 145 -10.05 -3.54 -3.51
CA CYS A 145 -10.07 -4.84 -4.15
C CYS A 145 -11.10 -4.86 -5.30
N ASN A 146 -12.30 -4.34 -5.08
CA ASN A 146 -13.35 -4.27 -6.10
C ASN A 146 -12.93 -3.37 -7.26
N LEU A 147 -12.36 -2.19 -6.99
CA LEU A 147 -11.86 -1.30 -8.04
C LEU A 147 -10.80 -1.98 -8.92
N TYR A 148 -9.85 -2.69 -8.32
CA TYR A 148 -8.86 -3.45 -9.10
C TYR A 148 -9.48 -4.63 -9.86
N ASN A 149 -10.57 -5.22 -9.36
CA ASN A 149 -11.33 -6.24 -10.06
C ASN A 149 -12.05 -5.67 -11.29
N GLU A 150 -12.79 -4.58 -11.10
CA GLU A 150 -13.59 -3.91 -12.14
C GLU A 150 -12.70 -3.38 -13.27
N HIS A 151 -11.53 -2.85 -12.92
CA HIS A 151 -10.58 -2.27 -13.87
C HIS A 151 -9.39 -3.17 -14.20
N PHE A 152 -9.49 -4.47 -13.91
CA PHE A 152 -8.40 -5.45 -14.10
C PHE A 152 -7.86 -5.45 -15.53
N SER A 153 -8.75 -5.40 -16.52
CA SER A 153 -8.40 -5.38 -17.95
C SER A 153 -7.67 -4.11 -18.39
N SER A 154 -7.71 -3.05 -17.58
CA SER A 154 -7.02 -1.79 -17.90
C SER A 154 -5.51 -1.85 -17.61
N PHE A 155 -5.07 -2.80 -16.78
CA PHE A 155 -3.66 -3.03 -16.49
C PHE A 155 -2.98 -3.75 -17.64
N SER A 156 -1.67 -3.55 -17.81
CA SER A 156 -0.89 -4.40 -18.72
C SER A 156 -0.89 -5.86 -18.26
N SER A 157 -0.41 -6.78 -19.10
CA SER A 157 -0.23 -8.19 -18.72
C SER A 157 0.62 -8.34 -17.44
N GLY A 158 1.73 -7.59 -17.32
CA GLY A 158 2.53 -7.54 -16.10
C GLY A 158 1.78 -6.96 -14.90
N GLY A 159 1.00 -5.90 -15.11
CA GLY A 159 0.15 -5.30 -14.09
C GLY A 159 -0.93 -6.25 -13.57
N GLN A 160 -1.59 -7.00 -14.45
CA GLN A 160 -2.61 -8.00 -14.11
C GLN A 160 -2.04 -9.14 -13.26
N ILE A 161 -0.84 -9.64 -13.62
CA ILE A 161 -0.12 -10.62 -12.82
C ILE A 161 0.16 -10.05 -11.43
N TRP A 162 0.75 -8.85 -11.37
CA TRP A 162 1.06 -8.18 -10.10
C TRP A 162 -0.19 -7.98 -9.22
N VAL A 163 -1.30 -7.49 -9.77
CA VAL A 163 -2.57 -7.29 -9.04
C VAL A 163 -3.07 -8.60 -8.43
N ASN A 164 -3.02 -9.72 -9.16
CA ASN A 164 -3.42 -11.03 -8.62
C ASN A 164 -2.56 -11.45 -7.42
N TYR A 165 -1.25 -11.32 -7.55
CA TYR A 165 -0.30 -11.70 -6.51
C TYR A 165 -0.38 -10.80 -5.27
N VAL A 166 -0.53 -9.49 -5.44
CA VAL A 166 -0.72 -8.55 -4.34
C VAL A 166 -1.98 -8.85 -3.54
N ARG A 167 -3.12 -9.02 -4.22
CA ARG A 167 -4.38 -9.29 -3.53
C ARG A 167 -4.34 -10.61 -2.76
N LYS A 168 -3.73 -11.64 -3.36
CA LYS A 168 -3.46 -12.91 -2.67
C LYS A 168 -2.58 -12.70 -1.44
N CYS A 169 -1.47 -11.99 -1.58
CA CYS A 169 -0.54 -11.73 -0.48
C CYS A 169 -1.22 -10.98 0.68
N LEU A 170 -2.00 -9.93 0.38
CA LEU A 170 -2.73 -9.14 1.38
C LEU A 170 -3.73 -9.99 2.15
N GLN A 171 -4.55 -10.78 1.45
CA GLN A 171 -5.52 -11.66 2.11
C GLN A 171 -4.81 -12.72 2.97
N VAL A 172 -3.80 -13.40 2.41
CA VAL A 172 -3.00 -14.43 3.13
C VAL A 172 -2.33 -13.85 4.38
N SER A 173 -1.84 -12.62 4.34
CA SER A 173 -1.21 -11.96 5.48
C SER A 173 -2.18 -11.70 6.64
N LEU A 174 -3.48 -11.61 6.36
CA LEU A 174 -4.54 -11.37 7.34
C LEU A 174 -5.25 -12.66 7.80
N VAL A 175 -4.98 -13.80 7.18
CA VAL A 175 -5.55 -15.08 7.62
C VAL A 175 -5.14 -15.47 9.06
N PRO A 176 -3.91 -15.21 9.55
CA PRO A 176 -3.55 -15.58 10.91
C PRO A 176 -4.29 -14.80 11.99
N ILE A 177 -4.78 -13.60 11.72
CA ILE A 177 -5.51 -12.81 12.73
C ILE A 177 -6.96 -13.32 12.89
N ILE A 178 -7.59 -13.84 11.84
CA ILE A 178 -8.96 -14.39 11.96
C ILE A 178 -9.01 -15.72 12.72
N ARG A 179 -7.85 -16.28 13.11
CA ARG A 179 -7.77 -17.47 13.95
C ARG A 179 -8.47 -17.22 15.27
N PRO A 180 -9.28 -18.16 15.76
CA PRO A 180 -10.16 -17.81 16.86
C PRO A 180 -9.42 -17.71 18.21
N TRP A 181 -8.23 -18.31 18.36
CA TRP A 181 -7.41 -18.22 19.58
C TRP A 181 -6.62 -16.93 19.77
N CYS A 182 -6.47 -16.07 18.74
CA CYS A 182 -5.81 -14.78 18.86
C CYS A 182 -6.80 -13.66 18.55
N SER A 183 -7.36 -13.01 19.60
CA SER A 183 -8.20 -11.83 19.40
C SER A 183 -7.37 -10.56 19.26
N LYS A 184 -7.89 -9.59 18.50
CA LYS A 184 -7.28 -8.30 18.19
C LYS A 184 -8.35 -7.22 18.22
N SER A 185 -7.97 -6.00 18.59
CA SER A 185 -8.81 -4.81 18.46
C SER A 185 -8.87 -4.33 17.00
N CYS A 186 -9.92 -3.56 16.64
CA CYS A 186 -10.03 -2.93 15.30
C CYS A 186 -8.80 -2.10 14.94
N LYS A 187 -8.26 -1.35 15.91
CA LYS A 187 -7.01 -0.59 15.75
C LYS A 187 -5.81 -1.49 15.39
N GLU A 188 -5.62 -2.59 16.11
CA GLU A 188 -4.53 -3.53 15.80
C GLU A 188 -4.71 -4.18 14.43
N ILE A 189 -5.94 -4.52 14.03
CA ILE A 189 -6.23 -5.13 12.72
C ILE A 189 -5.89 -4.16 11.60
N LYS A 190 -6.32 -2.91 11.72
CA LYS A 190 -6.01 -1.85 10.76
C LYS A 190 -4.51 -1.65 10.63
N GLN A 191 -3.78 -1.64 11.75
CA GLN A 191 -2.32 -1.53 11.74
C GLN A 191 -1.66 -2.72 11.00
N ILE A 192 -1.98 -3.96 11.41
CA ILE A 192 -1.45 -5.18 10.79
C ILE A 192 -1.75 -5.20 9.28
N ALA A 193 -2.94 -4.75 8.89
CA ALA A 193 -3.32 -4.70 7.49
C ALA A 193 -2.50 -3.68 6.71
N PHE A 194 -2.36 -2.44 7.20
CA PHE A 194 -1.52 -1.44 6.54
C PHE A 194 -0.04 -1.86 6.48
N ASP A 195 0.49 -2.48 7.54
CA ASP A 195 1.86 -3.00 7.58
C ASP A 195 2.11 -4.09 6.53
N SER A 196 1.09 -4.86 6.15
CA SER A 196 1.20 -5.88 5.10
C SER A 196 1.31 -5.31 3.68
N HIS A 197 0.95 -4.04 3.44
CA HIS A 197 0.88 -3.49 2.08
C HIS A 197 2.25 -3.39 1.42
N ILE A 198 3.24 -2.75 2.08
CA ILE A 198 4.57 -2.56 1.50
C ILE A 198 5.22 -3.90 1.10
N PRO A 199 5.34 -4.91 1.99
CA PRO A 199 5.94 -6.18 1.60
C PRO A 199 5.12 -6.88 0.50
N CYS A 200 3.79 -6.83 0.54
CA CYS A 200 2.97 -7.39 -0.53
C CYS A 200 3.05 -6.62 -1.85
N TYR A 201 3.36 -5.33 -1.87
CA TYR A 201 3.48 -4.56 -3.12
C TYR A 201 4.84 -4.79 -3.78
N VAL A 202 5.90 -4.80 -2.96
CA VAL A 202 7.27 -4.92 -3.43
C VAL A 202 7.65 -6.39 -3.70
N ARG A 203 7.15 -7.33 -2.90
CA ARG A 203 7.44 -8.77 -2.99
C ARG A 203 6.19 -9.63 -2.69
N PRO A 204 5.11 -9.51 -3.47
CA PRO A 204 3.92 -10.35 -3.29
C PRO A 204 4.17 -11.84 -3.48
N ASN A 205 5.21 -12.18 -4.25
CA ASN A 205 5.70 -13.55 -4.43
C ASN A 205 7.15 -13.61 -3.99
N LYS A 206 7.47 -14.42 -2.96
CA LYS A 206 8.85 -14.54 -2.47
C LYS A 206 9.75 -15.37 -3.41
N GLN A 207 9.19 -16.17 -4.31
CA GLN A 207 9.93 -17.03 -5.25
C GLN A 207 10.26 -16.28 -6.54
N ASP A 208 9.37 -15.40 -6.97
CA ASP A 208 9.51 -14.64 -8.21
C ASP A 208 9.62 -13.14 -7.91
N LEU A 209 10.87 -12.70 -7.72
CA LEU A 209 11.22 -11.31 -7.48
C LEU A 209 10.94 -10.40 -8.68
N SER A 210 10.67 -10.97 -9.87
CA SER A 210 10.26 -10.17 -11.02
C SER A 210 8.83 -9.62 -10.85
N ILE A 211 8.00 -10.27 -10.03
CA ILE A 211 6.66 -9.79 -9.69
C ILE A 211 6.78 -8.77 -8.56
N SER A 212 6.97 -7.51 -8.95
CA SER A 212 7.16 -6.40 -8.02
C SER A 212 6.50 -5.15 -8.56
N TYR A 213 6.02 -4.29 -7.66
CA TYR A 213 5.62 -2.93 -8.02
C TYR A 213 6.75 -2.18 -8.74
N CYS A 214 8.00 -2.45 -8.35
CA CYS A 214 9.18 -1.85 -8.97
C CYS A 214 9.48 -2.32 -10.40
N ASN A 215 8.80 -3.36 -10.89
CA ASN A 215 9.00 -3.90 -12.23
C ASN A 215 7.80 -3.62 -13.16
N LEU A 216 6.76 -2.98 -12.64
CA LEU A 216 5.63 -2.52 -13.45
C LEU A 216 6.07 -1.43 -14.43
N ASN A 217 5.38 -1.30 -15.56
CA ASN A 217 5.54 -0.12 -16.41
C ASN A 217 5.01 1.14 -15.70
N LEU A 218 5.44 2.32 -16.16
CA LEU A 218 5.10 3.60 -15.53
C LEU A 218 3.59 3.84 -15.46
N LYS A 219 2.81 3.40 -16.46
CA LYS A 219 1.36 3.59 -16.50
C LYS A 219 0.66 2.79 -15.39
N ASP A 220 1.04 1.54 -15.19
CA ASP A 220 0.46 0.69 -14.13
C ASP A 220 0.87 1.20 -12.74
N ARG A 221 2.13 1.63 -12.56
CA ARG A 221 2.57 2.25 -11.29
C ARG A 221 1.76 3.48 -10.94
N ALA A 222 1.56 4.37 -11.92
CA ALA A 222 0.78 5.59 -11.78
C ALA A 222 -0.69 5.26 -11.45
N LYS A 223 -1.31 4.28 -12.12
CA LYS A 223 -2.69 3.85 -11.81
C LYS A 223 -2.85 3.44 -10.35
N VAL A 224 -1.95 2.60 -9.85
CA VAL A 224 -1.96 2.15 -8.44
C VAL A 224 -1.82 3.33 -7.48
N PHE A 225 -0.82 4.19 -7.70
CA PHE A 225 -0.55 5.34 -6.82
C PHE A 225 -1.74 6.31 -6.77
N TRP A 226 -2.22 6.74 -7.95
CA TRP A 226 -3.27 7.75 -8.04
C TRP A 226 -4.62 7.25 -7.53
N THR A 227 -4.92 5.97 -7.75
CA THR A 227 -6.11 5.32 -7.16
C THR A 227 -6.04 5.31 -5.63
N ILE A 228 -4.92 4.93 -5.03
CA ILE A 228 -4.80 4.93 -3.56
C ILE A 228 -4.83 6.37 -3.03
N LYS A 229 -4.10 7.30 -3.67
CA LYS A 229 -4.03 8.70 -3.28
C LYS A 229 -5.39 9.38 -3.23
N SER A 230 -6.20 9.19 -4.27
CA SER A 230 -7.56 9.76 -4.38
C SER A 230 -8.40 9.46 -3.14
N SER A 231 -8.19 8.29 -2.53
CA SER A 231 -8.98 7.82 -1.40
C SER A 231 -8.50 8.25 -0.02
N LEU A 232 -7.19 8.35 0.19
CA LEU A 232 -6.62 8.73 1.48
C LEU A 232 -6.88 10.21 1.77
N VAL A 233 -6.95 11.04 0.72
CA VAL A 233 -7.37 12.45 0.83
C VAL A 233 -8.83 12.60 1.27
N MET A 234 -9.71 11.62 1.00
CA MET A 234 -11.14 11.71 1.36
C MET A 234 -11.45 11.43 2.84
N LYS A 235 -10.50 10.86 3.59
CA LYS A 235 -10.75 10.42 4.99
C LYS A 235 -9.77 10.99 6.03
N GLY A 236 -8.95 11.97 5.65
CA GLY A 236 -8.11 12.70 6.61
C GLY A 236 -7.01 11.90 7.30
N ALA A 237 -6.50 10.81 6.69
CA ALA A 237 -5.41 9.97 7.23
C ALA A 237 -4.63 9.35 6.05
N VAL A 238 -3.31 9.12 6.01
CA VAL A 238 -2.14 9.30 6.89
C VAL A 238 -1.02 9.76 5.94
N ILE A 239 -0.45 10.94 6.15
CA ILE A 239 0.58 11.54 5.30
C ILE A 239 1.79 10.59 5.13
N GLU A 240 2.10 9.82 6.17
CA GLU A 240 3.19 8.82 6.20
C GLU A 240 2.98 7.66 5.22
N THR A 241 1.74 7.17 5.03
CA THR A 241 1.45 6.09 4.08
C THR A 241 1.61 6.56 2.63
N LEU A 242 1.16 7.78 2.32
CA LEU A 242 1.34 8.38 0.99
C LEU A 242 2.81 8.65 0.68
N ASN A 243 3.57 9.08 1.68
CA ASN A 243 5.02 9.20 1.57
C ASN A 243 5.70 7.86 1.39
N GLY A 244 5.34 6.83 2.16
CA GLY A 244 5.91 5.49 2.02
C GLY A 244 5.69 4.94 0.61
N VAL A 245 4.50 5.16 0.03
CA VAL A 245 4.22 4.80 -1.37
C VAL A 245 5.02 5.66 -2.34
N MET A 246 5.16 6.97 -2.11
CA MET A 246 5.98 7.85 -2.96
C MET A 246 7.47 7.51 -2.89
N MET A 247 8.02 7.30 -1.70
CA MET A 247 9.38 6.82 -1.49
C MET A 247 9.58 5.47 -2.17
N THR A 248 8.61 4.56 -2.08
CA THR A 248 8.65 3.30 -2.84
C THR A 248 8.68 3.55 -4.35
N MET A 249 7.88 4.48 -4.89
CA MET A 249 7.96 4.88 -6.31
C MET A 249 9.35 5.43 -6.67
N LYS A 250 9.94 6.27 -5.80
CA LYS A 250 11.27 6.88 -5.94
C LYS A 250 12.38 5.83 -5.94
N GLU A 251 12.36 4.89 -5.00
CA GLU A 251 13.31 3.78 -4.91
C GLU A 251 13.17 2.83 -6.11
N CYS A 252 11.94 2.58 -6.57
CA CYS A 252 11.68 1.78 -7.76
C CYS A 252 12.06 2.47 -9.09
N THR A 253 12.41 3.77 -9.11
CA THR A 253 12.78 4.50 -10.34
C THR A 253 14.29 4.52 -10.64
N VAL A 254 15.14 3.90 -9.81
CA VAL A 254 16.61 4.04 -9.90
C VAL A 254 17.29 3.12 -10.95
N GLN A 255 16.59 2.54 -11.93
CA GLN A 255 17.26 1.68 -12.95
C GLN A 255 16.88 1.90 -14.41
N ILE A 256 16.26 3.03 -14.77
CA ILE A 256 16.02 3.36 -16.18
C ILE A 256 16.47 4.77 -16.48
N LEU A 257 17.76 5.08 -16.31
CA LEU A 257 18.35 6.28 -16.92
C LEU A 257 19.87 6.19 -16.93
N ASP A 258 20.42 5.67 -18.04
CA ASP A 258 21.64 6.26 -18.61
C ASP A 258 21.82 5.96 -20.11
N SER A 259 21.10 5.00 -20.72
CA SER A 259 21.45 4.54 -22.09
C SER A 259 20.45 4.82 -23.23
N LEU A 260 19.28 5.45 -23.03
CA LEU A 260 18.27 5.59 -24.10
C LEU A 260 17.53 6.94 -24.04
N LEU A 261 18.17 8.01 -24.53
CA LEU A 261 17.65 9.38 -24.40
C LEU A 261 16.71 9.86 -25.53
N THR A 262 16.42 9.04 -26.55
CA THR A 262 15.56 9.45 -27.68
C THR A 262 14.15 8.85 -27.63
N ASP A 263 13.97 7.61 -27.16
CA ASP A 263 12.65 6.95 -27.08
C ASP A 263 11.84 7.36 -25.84
N VAL A 264 12.53 7.85 -24.78
CA VAL A 264 11.91 8.20 -23.49
C VAL A 264 11.00 9.44 -23.58
N LYS A 265 11.31 10.44 -24.41
CA LYS A 265 10.43 11.63 -24.55
C LYS A 265 9.07 11.28 -25.11
N SER A 266 9.02 10.43 -26.14
CA SER A 266 7.78 9.91 -26.74
C SER A 266 6.97 9.08 -25.73
N LEU A 267 7.65 8.19 -25.00
CA LEU A 267 7.03 7.38 -23.95
C LEU A 267 6.50 8.23 -22.78
N LEU A 268 7.22 9.29 -22.38
CA LEU A 268 6.79 10.20 -21.31
C LEU A 268 5.67 11.14 -21.75
N THR A 269 5.58 11.51 -23.04
CA THR A 269 4.44 12.30 -23.55
C THR A 269 3.14 11.51 -23.59
N ASP A 270 3.20 10.18 -23.74
CA ASP A 270 2.04 9.29 -23.66
C ASP A 270 1.57 9.04 -22.22
N ILE A 271 2.48 9.22 -21.26
CA ILE A 271 2.18 9.14 -19.84
C ILE A 271 1.55 10.48 -19.46
N LYS A 272 0.23 10.50 -19.27
CA LYS A 272 -0.56 11.69 -18.95
C LYS A 272 -0.32 12.16 -17.50
N THR A 273 0.95 12.34 -17.15
CA THR A 273 1.44 12.85 -15.89
C THR A 273 2.44 13.97 -16.14
N PHE A 274 2.55 14.92 -15.22
CA PHE A 274 3.45 16.05 -15.33
C PHE A 274 3.94 16.44 -13.95
N SER A 275 5.18 16.88 -13.82
CA SER A 275 5.69 17.40 -12.54
C SER A 275 6.05 18.86 -12.66
N ILE A 276 5.83 19.61 -11.58
CA ILE A 276 6.23 21.00 -11.46
C ILE A 276 7.11 21.13 -10.23
N GLU A 277 8.39 21.42 -10.43
CA GLU A 277 9.26 21.89 -9.34
C GLU A 277 8.92 23.36 -9.07
N ILE A 278 8.58 23.69 -7.82
CA ILE A 278 8.20 25.04 -7.40
C ILE A 278 9.12 25.46 -6.25
N LEU A 279 9.81 26.59 -6.45
CA LEU A 279 10.43 27.32 -5.36
C LEU A 279 9.46 28.40 -4.90
N THR A 280 9.11 28.39 -3.62
CA THR A 280 8.19 29.37 -3.04
C THR A 280 8.81 30.06 -1.84
N GLU A 281 8.63 31.37 -1.76
CA GLU A 281 8.89 32.13 -0.54
C GLU A 281 7.72 31.91 0.43
N ILE A 282 8.03 31.76 1.71
CA ILE A 282 7.07 31.55 2.80
C ILE A 282 7.32 32.60 3.87
N GLN A 283 6.25 33.29 4.28
CA GLN A 283 6.29 34.28 5.35
C GLN A 283 5.26 33.90 6.41
N SER A 284 5.68 33.92 7.68
CA SER A 284 4.76 33.69 8.81
C SER A 284 3.91 34.93 9.06
N LEU A 285 2.58 34.73 9.15
CA LEU A 285 1.61 35.79 9.40
C LEU A 285 1.57 36.22 10.88
N PHE A 286 2.03 35.36 11.80
CA PHE A 286 1.99 35.62 13.25
C PHE A 286 3.38 35.62 13.89
N ARG A 287 3.99 36.81 14.02
CA ARG A 287 5.33 37.03 14.62
C ARG A 287 5.53 36.42 16.02
N ARG A 288 4.46 36.19 16.80
CA ARG A 288 4.54 35.64 18.18
C ARG A 288 4.30 34.13 18.29
N ARG A 289 3.93 33.47 17.19
CA ARG A 289 3.61 32.03 17.15
C ARG A 289 4.38 31.36 16.01
N ARG A 290 5.70 31.58 15.97
CA ARG A 290 6.60 30.81 15.12
C ARG A 290 6.63 29.37 15.66
N ARG A 291 5.62 28.56 15.33
CA ARG A 291 5.77 27.11 15.43
C ARG A 291 6.80 26.78 14.35
N ALA A 292 8.04 26.55 14.76
CA ALA A 292 9.09 26.20 13.82
C ALA A 292 8.60 24.96 13.05
N LEU A 293 8.71 24.97 11.72
CA LEU A 293 8.61 23.77 10.90
C LEU A 293 9.81 22.89 11.30
N SER A 294 9.64 22.11 12.37
CA SER A 294 10.73 21.43 13.07
C SER A 294 10.91 19.99 12.60
N ASP A 295 9.91 19.44 11.94
CA ASP A 295 9.93 18.08 11.41
C ASP A 295 9.44 18.04 9.95
N PHE A 296 9.91 17.04 9.21
CA PHE A 296 9.58 16.76 7.81
C PHE A 296 8.06 16.68 7.57
N THR A 297 7.32 16.13 8.53
CA THR A 297 5.86 16.00 8.46
C THR A 297 5.16 17.35 8.37
N ASP A 298 5.62 18.35 9.12
CA ASP A 298 5.06 19.70 9.09
C ASP A 298 5.35 20.38 7.74
N VAL A 299 6.58 20.22 7.24
CA VAL A 299 7.00 20.77 5.93
C VAL A 299 6.15 20.19 4.80
N LEU A 300 5.93 18.88 4.81
CA LEU A 300 5.10 18.24 3.80
C LEU A 300 3.61 18.61 3.93
N THR A 301 3.10 18.79 5.15
CA THR A 301 1.73 19.26 5.35
C THR A 301 1.54 20.64 4.73
N LEU A 302 2.51 21.54 4.94
CA LEU A 302 2.51 22.86 4.31
C LEU A 302 2.60 22.77 2.78
N ALA A 303 3.50 21.93 2.24
CA ALA A 303 3.64 21.72 0.80
C ALA A 303 2.32 21.23 0.16
N ASN A 304 1.61 20.30 0.81
CA ASN A 304 0.31 19.82 0.34
C ASN A 304 -0.73 20.94 0.36
N GLY A 305 -0.78 21.75 1.43
CA GLY A 305 -1.67 22.92 1.50
C GLY A 305 -1.40 23.95 0.39
N ILE A 306 -0.12 24.20 0.05
CA ILE A 306 0.28 25.07 -1.06
C ILE A 306 -0.20 24.49 -2.40
N ALA A 307 0.04 23.20 -2.64
CA ALA A 307 -0.42 22.53 -3.84
C ALA A 307 -1.95 22.57 -3.98
N ASP A 308 -2.69 22.33 -2.90
CA ASP A 308 -4.15 22.42 -2.87
C ASP A 308 -4.65 23.85 -3.17
N SER A 309 -3.98 24.86 -2.61
CA SER A 309 -4.30 26.27 -2.87
C SER A 309 -4.12 26.63 -4.35
N ILE A 310 -3.00 26.22 -4.95
CA ILE A 310 -2.72 26.39 -6.38
C ILE A 310 -3.77 25.64 -7.22
N ALA A 311 -4.04 24.38 -6.88
CA ALA A 311 -5.01 23.54 -7.58
C ALA A 311 -6.42 24.15 -7.59
N ASN A 312 -6.84 24.73 -6.47
CA ASN A 312 -8.13 25.40 -6.34
C ASN A 312 -8.19 26.67 -7.20
N LYS A 313 -7.14 27.50 -7.20
CA LYS A 313 -7.07 28.70 -8.05
C LYS A 313 -7.10 28.38 -9.55
N LEU A 314 -6.52 27.24 -9.93
CA LEU A 314 -6.47 26.75 -11.31
C LEU A 314 -7.61 25.78 -11.64
N ARG A 315 -8.52 25.52 -10.70
CA ARG A 315 -9.68 24.62 -10.87
C ARG A 315 -9.30 23.23 -11.41
N TRP A 316 -8.14 22.68 -11.01
CA TRP A 316 -7.60 21.43 -11.53
C TRP A 316 -8.58 20.24 -11.45
N ARG A 317 -9.32 20.12 -10.34
CA ARG A 317 -10.31 19.05 -10.17
C ARG A 317 -11.42 19.11 -11.23
N GLU A 318 -11.89 20.30 -11.57
CA GLU A 318 -12.94 20.47 -12.58
C GLU A 318 -12.43 20.11 -13.98
N GLN A 319 -11.14 20.36 -14.22
CA GLN A 319 -10.44 20.02 -15.45
C GLN A 319 -9.95 18.56 -15.51
N GLY A 320 -10.32 17.72 -14.53
CA GLY A 320 -9.96 16.29 -14.53
C GLY A 320 -8.49 16.02 -14.19
N ILE A 321 -7.86 16.89 -13.41
CA ILE A 321 -6.47 16.73 -12.95
C ILE A 321 -6.45 16.28 -11.50
N LEU A 322 -5.71 15.22 -11.24
CA LEU A 322 -5.22 14.84 -9.92
C LEU A 322 -3.91 15.55 -9.64
N TRP A 323 -3.66 15.87 -8.38
CA TRP A 323 -2.37 16.42 -7.97
C TRP A 323 -1.90 15.81 -6.65
N PHE A 324 -0.59 15.82 -6.42
CA PHE A 324 0.05 15.41 -5.17
C PHE A 324 1.35 16.19 -5.02
N SER A 325 1.71 16.59 -3.80
CA SER A 325 2.97 17.29 -3.55
C SER A 325 4.00 16.42 -2.82
N SER A 326 5.27 16.62 -3.13
CA SER A 326 6.38 16.01 -2.41
C SER A 326 7.48 17.03 -2.11
N VAL A 327 8.31 16.73 -1.13
CA VAL A 327 9.46 17.54 -0.71
C VAL A 327 10.66 16.62 -0.52
N ASP A 328 11.87 17.12 -0.79
CA ASP A 328 13.09 16.33 -0.60
C ASP A 328 13.55 16.42 0.85
N SER A 329 13.57 15.28 1.55
CA SER A 329 13.98 15.19 2.95
C SER A 329 15.37 15.76 3.24
N ASN A 330 16.28 15.76 2.26
CA ASN A 330 17.66 16.17 2.44
C ASN A 330 17.88 17.68 2.23
N THR A 331 16.98 18.38 1.55
CA THR A 331 17.14 19.80 1.19
C THR A 331 16.09 20.73 1.79
N SER A 332 15.04 20.18 2.42
CA SER A 332 13.82 20.95 2.74
C SER A 332 13.68 21.40 4.20
N LEU A 333 14.71 21.27 5.04
CA LEU A 333 14.67 21.91 6.36
C LEU A 333 14.86 23.42 6.17
N PRO A 334 13.86 24.26 6.51
CA PRO A 334 13.87 25.67 6.15
C PRO A 334 14.83 26.43 7.08
N LEU A 335 16.11 26.43 6.72
CA LEU A 335 17.06 27.43 7.21
C LEU A 335 16.79 28.80 6.56
N SER A 336 16.11 28.81 5.42
CA SER A 336 15.64 29.99 4.68
C SER A 336 14.10 30.08 4.70
N ASN A 337 13.56 31.27 4.39
CA ASN A 337 12.12 31.49 4.17
C ASN A 337 11.65 30.91 2.80
N GLU A 338 12.32 29.88 2.30
CA GLU A 338 12.06 29.30 0.99
C GLU A 338 11.78 27.81 1.13
N LEU A 339 10.86 27.31 0.31
CA LEU A 339 10.54 25.89 0.21
C LEU A 339 10.65 25.47 -1.25
N LEU A 340 11.48 24.46 -1.50
CA LEU A 340 11.50 23.73 -2.76
C LEU A 340 10.57 22.52 -2.63
N MET A 341 9.57 22.45 -3.49
CA MET A 341 8.59 21.37 -3.50
C MET A 341 8.29 20.93 -4.93
N PHE A 342 7.77 19.72 -5.08
CA PHE A 342 7.31 19.18 -6.35
C PHE A 342 5.80 19.01 -6.30
N VAL A 343 5.11 19.40 -7.36
CA VAL A 343 3.69 19.13 -7.57
C VAL A 343 3.55 18.22 -8.77
N HIS A 344 3.13 16.99 -8.52
CA HIS A 344 2.88 15.98 -9.54
C HIS A 344 1.42 16.05 -9.95
N LEU A 345 1.16 16.05 -11.24
CA LEU A 345 -0.15 16.10 -11.88
C LEU A 345 -0.41 14.81 -12.63
N ALA A 346 -1.67 14.39 -12.70
CA ALA A 346 -2.07 13.25 -13.50
C ALA A 346 -3.49 13.40 -14.04
N ASP A 347 -3.73 12.86 -15.23
CA ASP A 347 -5.06 12.74 -15.82
C ASP A 347 -5.94 11.80 -14.99
N GLN A 348 -7.03 12.35 -14.46
CA GLN A 348 -7.93 11.64 -13.56
C GLN A 348 -8.59 10.44 -14.24
N LYS A 349 -9.08 10.59 -15.47
CA LYS A 349 -9.68 9.51 -16.27
C LYS A 349 -8.72 8.32 -16.47
N THR A 350 -7.44 8.59 -16.67
CA THR A 350 -6.45 7.56 -16.99
C THR A 350 -5.96 6.82 -15.75
N TYR A 351 -5.87 7.50 -14.60
CA TYR A 351 -5.13 6.99 -13.45
C TYR A 351 -5.92 6.82 -12.15
N ASP A 352 -7.02 7.54 -11.94
CA ASP A 352 -7.87 7.32 -10.77
C ASP A 352 -8.96 6.29 -11.10
N LEU A 353 -8.84 5.09 -10.55
CA LEU A 353 -9.86 4.07 -10.73
C LEU A 353 -11.11 4.34 -9.86
N ASN A 354 -11.06 5.26 -8.88
CA ASN A 354 -12.20 5.53 -7.99
C ASN A 354 -13.25 6.47 -8.58
N THR A 355 -13.08 6.95 -9.81
CA THR A 355 -13.89 8.04 -10.36
C THR A 355 -14.50 7.67 -11.69
N ASN A 356 -15.69 8.21 -11.94
CA ASN A 356 -16.40 8.05 -13.21
C ASN A 356 -16.04 9.16 -14.20
N TYR A 357 -14.89 9.81 -14.05
CA TYR A 357 -14.49 10.91 -14.94
C TYR A 357 -14.26 10.38 -16.36
N THR A 358 -15.05 10.87 -17.31
CA THR A 358 -15.11 10.33 -18.68
C THR A 358 -14.25 11.09 -19.68
N GLU A 359 -13.80 12.29 -19.34
CA GLU A 359 -13.02 13.17 -20.23
C GLU A 359 -11.54 13.19 -19.83
N SER A 360 -10.65 13.38 -20.80
CA SER A 360 -9.23 13.49 -20.48
C SER A 360 -8.87 14.96 -20.33
N ALA A 361 -8.06 15.27 -19.33
CA ALA A 361 -7.51 16.59 -19.13
C ALA A 361 -6.49 16.94 -20.21
N ASP A 362 -6.50 18.20 -20.68
CA ASP A 362 -5.43 18.75 -21.49
C ASP A 362 -4.31 19.28 -20.58
N ILE A 363 -3.34 18.42 -20.28
CA ILE A 363 -2.20 18.76 -19.42
C ILE A 363 -1.40 19.94 -19.99
N HIS A 364 -1.32 20.09 -21.31
CA HIS A 364 -0.61 21.22 -21.92
C HIS A 364 -1.30 22.55 -21.64
N LEU A 365 -2.64 22.57 -21.69
CA LEU A 365 -3.43 23.73 -21.31
C LEU A 365 -3.22 24.06 -19.83
N ILE A 366 -3.32 23.08 -18.94
CA ILE A 366 -3.13 23.23 -17.49
C ILE A 366 -1.76 23.85 -17.17
N VAL A 367 -0.71 23.32 -17.78
CA VAL A 367 0.66 23.80 -17.59
C VAL A 367 0.84 25.23 -18.10
N ARG A 368 0.22 25.57 -19.23
CA ARG A 368 0.25 26.92 -19.79
C ARG A 368 -0.48 27.92 -18.89
N GLU A 369 -1.63 27.54 -18.35
CA GLU A 369 -2.39 28.37 -17.41
C GLU A 369 -1.62 28.60 -16.10
N PHE A 370 -1.01 27.53 -15.55
CA PHE A 370 -0.13 27.63 -14.39
C PHE A 370 1.00 28.64 -14.65
N ARG A 371 1.72 28.51 -15.78
CA ARG A 371 2.79 29.43 -16.15
C ARG A 371 2.32 30.88 -16.20
N ASN A 372 1.23 31.13 -16.90
CA ASN A 372 0.68 32.48 -17.08
C ASN A 372 0.31 33.13 -15.73
N LYS A 373 -0.34 32.37 -14.83
CA LYS A 373 -0.66 32.87 -13.48
C LYS A 373 0.57 33.07 -12.60
N LEU A 374 1.58 32.22 -12.75
CA LEU A 374 2.86 32.36 -12.05
C LEU A 374 3.56 33.66 -12.46
N GLU A 375 3.72 33.91 -13.76
CA GLU A 375 4.36 35.10 -14.31
C GLU A 375 3.66 36.40 -13.89
N LYS A 376 2.34 36.36 -13.71
CA LYS A 376 1.54 37.50 -13.21
C LYS A 376 1.50 37.64 -11.69
N GLY A 377 2.15 36.75 -10.94
CA GLY A 377 2.10 36.75 -9.48
C GLY A 377 0.74 36.39 -8.88
N GLU A 378 -0.19 35.84 -9.66
CA GLU A 378 -1.57 35.54 -9.24
C GLU A 378 -1.68 34.30 -8.33
N LEU A 379 -0.60 33.52 -8.20
CA LEU A 379 -0.56 32.31 -7.39
C LEU A 379 -0.26 32.57 -5.90
N LYS A 380 0.04 33.82 -5.50
CA LYS A 380 0.20 34.20 -4.09
C LYS A 380 -1.07 33.93 -3.29
N ALA A 381 -0.96 33.32 -2.11
CA ALA A 381 -2.09 33.11 -1.21
C ALA A 381 -1.66 32.96 0.25
N ASN A 382 -2.66 32.94 1.13
CA ASN A 382 -2.50 32.67 2.56
C ASN A 382 -3.04 31.26 2.87
N LEU A 383 -2.33 30.55 3.74
CA LEU A 383 -2.66 29.24 4.29
C LEU A 383 -2.49 29.31 5.80
N GLU A 384 -3.60 29.44 6.51
CA GLU A 384 -3.64 29.53 7.98
C GLU A 384 -2.62 30.55 8.53
N ASP A 385 -1.49 30.06 9.05
CA ASP A 385 -0.43 30.83 9.70
C ASP A 385 0.65 31.36 8.74
N TYR A 386 0.57 31.03 7.45
CA TYR A 386 1.60 31.35 6.45
C TYR A 386 1.00 32.07 5.24
N SER A 387 1.76 33.00 4.65
CA SER A 387 1.57 33.44 3.28
C SER A 387 2.67 32.86 2.41
N PHE A 388 2.34 32.43 1.20
CA PHE A 388 3.30 31.88 0.26
C PHE A 388 3.22 32.61 -1.08
N GLN A 389 4.37 32.69 -1.74
CA GLN A 389 4.54 33.31 -3.05
C GLN A 389 5.48 32.45 -3.89
N PRO A 390 4.97 31.71 -4.88
CA PRO A 390 5.81 31.00 -5.83
C PRO A 390 6.70 31.99 -6.59
N ILE A 391 8.02 31.79 -6.55
CA ILE A 391 9.01 32.71 -7.13
C ILE A 391 9.68 32.13 -8.38
N SER A 392 9.72 30.81 -8.51
CA SER A 392 10.12 30.14 -9.74
C SER A 392 9.47 28.78 -9.88
N ALA A 393 9.34 28.30 -11.11
CA ALA A 393 8.92 26.94 -11.37
C ALA A 393 9.60 26.34 -12.60
N LYS A 394 9.84 25.03 -12.54
CA LYS A 394 10.22 24.22 -13.68
C LYS A 394 9.15 23.17 -13.95
N GLY A 395 8.71 23.05 -15.20
CA GLY A 395 7.84 21.97 -15.61
C GLY A 395 8.63 20.82 -16.19
N CYS A 396 8.28 19.59 -15.80
CA CYS A 396 9.11 18.42 -16.01
C CYS A 396 8.27 17.21 -16.42
N LEU A 397 8.85 16.36 -17.27
CA LEU A 397 8.23 15.12 -17.73
C LEU A 397 8.43 13.94 -16.78
N ASP A 398 9.39 14.05 -15.86
CA ASP A 398 9.70 13.07 -14.83
C ASP A 398 9.50 13.64 -13.43
N ALA A 399 9.41 12.76 -12.43
CA ALA A 399 9.14 13.14 -11.04
C ALA A 399 10.31 13.88 -10.38
N GLN A 400 11.54 13.66 -10.84
CA GLN A 400 12.78 14.24 -10.31
C GLN A 400 13.21 15.52 -11.03
N CYS A 401 12.44 15.93 -12.05
CA CYS A 401 12.74 17.09 -12.89
C CYS A 401 14.08 17.05 -13.64
N ASN A 402 14.57 15.85 -13.99
CA ASN A 402 15.75 15.69 -14.83
C ASN A 402 15.49 16.09 -16.30
N ILE A 403 14.24 16.03 -16.75
CA ILE A 403 13.80 16.38 -18.10
C ILE A 403 12.86 17.59 -18.03
N THR A 404 13.44 18.78 -18.16
CA THR A 404 12.73 20.06 -18.10
C THR A 404 12.11 20.44 -19.45
N LEU A 405 10.86 20.90 -19.43
CA LEU A 405 10.13 21.46 -20.57
C LEU A 405 10.07 22.99 -20.55
N PHE A 406 10.06 23.57 -19.35
CA PHE A 406 10.16 25.02 -19.18
C PHE A 406 10.78 25.36 -17.82
N ASP A 407 11.38 26.52 -17.75
CA ASP A 407 11.92 27.14 -16.54
C ASP A 407 11.50 28.61 -16.54
N VAL A 408 10.84 29.03 -15.47
CA VAL A 408 10.30 30.37 -15.31
C VAL A 408 10.71 30.90 -13.95
N LYS A 409 11.30 32.10 -13.94
CA LYS A 409 11.59 32.87 -12.74
C LYS A 409 10.75 34.14 -12.75
N VAL A 410 10.06 34.40 -11.66
CA VAL A 410 9.26 35.60 -11.49
C VAL A 410 10.14 36.68 -10.88
N SER A 411 10.47 37.71 -11.66
CA SER A 411 11.08 38.92 -11.13
C SER A 411 9.98 39.80 -10.54
N PHE A 412 9.83 39.78 -9.22
CA PHE A 412 9.03 40.78 -8.55
C PHE A 412 9.85 42.07 -8.53
N GLU A 413 9.58 42.99 -9.46
CA GLU A 413 10.01 44.37 -9.26
C GLU A 413 9.38 44.84 -7.94
N GLN A 414 10.24 45.18 -6.98
CA GLN A 414 9.82 45.86 -5.76
C GLN A 414 9.24 47.20 -6.19
N GLU A 415 7.91 47.29 -6.34
CA GLU A 415 7.22 48.56 -6.17
C GLU A 415 7.48 49.01 -4.72
N ARG A 416 8.52 49.84 -4.59
CA ARG A 416 8.92 50.53 -3.35
C ARG A 416 8.06 51.75 -3.11
#